data_AF-A0A4U0UDC8-F1
#
_entry.id   AF-A0A4U0UDC8-F1
#
_cell.length_a   1.000
_cell.length_b   1.000
_cell.length_c   1.000
_cell.angle_alpha   90.00
_cell.angle_beta   90.00
_cell.angle_gamma   90.00
#
_symmetry.space_group_name_H-M   'P 1'
#
loop_
_entity.id
_entity.type
_entity.pdbx_description
1 polymer ?
#
loop_
_entity_poly.entity_id
_entity_poly.type
_entity_poly.pdbx_seq_one_letter_code
_entity_poly.pdbx_strand_id
1 'polypeptide(L)'
;MDVSTEARAFVYGLVAVSINLTHSLRTTETSSGLPCDPSVQVAQWASRALEAMSPVLLDEDVTVRRITTVQFLHVCLMGLRRHRLAFYYLRQAVSMVQMLRIDDASAIMASAGSFEQARRERLYWEVFVHERFYSISEQRTVLLLPLTRLPDLDDRFPYSVHHGFVQIIRLFLLIDSDFLAKWFATFHGVQDVTPDWIRAKHAEIDAESAGNDEEVTGLSEMQQADLVITKHWLRMLVWQIAMSKCLLSSEASERHMSLLFPVRISARLRELLTDISKQAIEVHGSGIQQKLFELTDTIGNVILTVPAASLEETRQRVGDFKFLYELWVSLPRPNTLQKELLQSKLEKLDVPVG
;
A
#
# COMPACT_ATOMS: atom_id res chain seq x y z
N MET A 1 29.14 -17.73 2.36
CA MET A 1 28.99 -16.32 2.78
C MET A 1 29.62 -16.17 4.15
N ASP A 2 30.48 -15.17 4.39
CA ASP A 2 30.86 -14.87 5.78
C ASP A 2 29.57 -14.41 6.49
N VAL A 3 29.08 -15.18 7.46
CA VAL A 3 27.85 -14.88 8.21
C VAL A 3 27.85 -13.43 8.73
N SER A 4 29.06 -12.89 8.95
CA SER A 4 29.32 -11.49 9.27
C SER A 4 28.85 -10.48 8.21
N THR A 5 29.05 -10.73 6.91
CA THR A 5 28.71 -9.76 5.85
C THR A 5 27.20 -9.69 5.62
N GLU A 6 26.51 -10.82 5.60
CA GLU A 6 25.05 -10.88 5.48
C GLU A 6 24.34 -10.25 6.67
N ALA A 7 24.81 -10.56 7.89
CA ALA A 7 24.30 -9.95 9.10
C ALA A 7 24.50 -8.43 9.09
N ARG A 8 25.66 -7.96 8.62
CA ARG A 8 25.95 -6.53 8.46
C ARG A 8 25.03 -5.86 7.44
N ALA A 9 24.82 -6.45 6.27
CA ALA A 9 23.91 -5.94 5.26
C ALA A 9 22.47 -5.83 5.80
N PHE A 10 22.03 -6.86 6.53
CA PHE A 10 20.73 -6.88 7.20
C PHE A 10 20.58 -5.76 8.21
N VAL A 11 21.56 -5.56 9.10
CA VAL A 11 21.52 -4.48 10.11
C VAL A 11 21.48 -3.11 9.43
N TYR A 12 22.29 -2.88 8.40
CA TYR A 12 22.25 -1.62 7.65
C TYR A 12 20.90 -1.38 6.96
N GLY A 13 20.33 -2.42 6.35
CA GLY A 13 18.99 -2.35 5.75
C GLY A 13 17.90 -2.08 6.79
N LEU A 14 17.96 -2.75 7.94
CA LEU A 14 17.04 -2.55 9.06
C LEU A 14 17.10 -1.12 9.60
N VAL A 15 18.30 -0.57 9.75
CA VAL A 15 18.48 0.84 10.13
C VAL A 15 17.84 1.72 9.08
N ALA A 16 18.18 1.56 7.79
CA ALA A 16 17.66 2.38 6.70
C ALA A 16 16.12 2.40 6.66
N VAL A 17 15.48 1.23 6.71
CA VAL A 17 14.01 1.12 6.65
C VAL A 17 13.36 1.69 7.91
N SER A 18 13.98 1.53 9.08
CA SER A 18 13.49 2.14 10.32
C SER A 18 13.52 3.66 10.21
N ILE A 19 14.61 4.26 9.71
CA ILE A 19 14.66 5.72 9.45
C ILE A 19 13.54 6.13 8.48
N ASN A 20 13.33 5.33 7.42
CA ASN A 20 12.38 5.62 6.35
C ASN A 20 10.92 5.56 6.80
N LEU A 21 10.59 4.77 7.82
CA LEU A 21 9.23 4.57 8.30
C LEU A 21 8.93 5.32 9.61
N THR A 22 9.94 5.72 10.40
CA THR A 22 9.73 6.39 11.71
C THR A 22 10.07 7.89 11.70
N HIS A 23 9.81 8.61 10.61
CA HIS A 23 10.24 10.02 10.46
C HIS A 23 9.76 10.94 11.59
N SER A 24 8.49 10.84 11.97
CA SER A 24 7.85 11.78 12.91
C SER A 24 8.22 11.56 14.38
N LEU A 25 8.77 10.38 14.72
CA LEU A 25 9.29 10.09 16.06
C LEU A 25 10.66 10.76 16.30
N ARG A 26 11.36 11.17 15.23
CA ARG A 26 12.71 11.74 15.33
C ARG A 26 12.73 13.27 15.36
N THR A 27 11.72 13.92 14.79
CA THR A 27 11.61 15.39 14.80
C THR A 27 11.37 15.96 16.20
N THR A 28 10.93 15.14 17.15
CA THR A 28 10.72 15.52 18.56
C THR A 28 11.98 15.43 19.43
N GLU A 29 13.01 14.68 19.03
CA GLU A 29 14.14 14.37 19.92
C GLU A 29 15.44 15.13 19.61
N THR A 30 15.63 15.65 18.40
CA THR A 30 16.91 16.32 18.04
C THR A 30 16.88 17.81 18.35
N SER A 31 17.26 18.15 19.59
CA SER A 31 17.58 19.51 20.04
C SER A 31 19.07 19.86 19.94
N SER A 32 19.89 19.04 19.24
CA SER A 32 21.32 19.27 19.10
C SER A 32 21.87 18.92 17.72
N GLY A 33 22.28 19.95 16.96
CA GLY A 33 23.11 19.84 15.75
C GLY A 33 22.32 19.60 14.45
N LEU A 34 22.76 20.25 13.36
CA LEU A 34 22.07 20.38 12.06
C LEU A 34 21.19 19.17 11.68
N PRO A 35 19.91 19.38 11.30
CA PRO A 35 19.07 18.30 10.83
C PRO A 35 19.62 17.73 9.53
N CYS A 36 20.28 16.57 9.59
CA CYS A 36 20.61 15.80 8.40
C CYS A 36 19.29 15.26 7.82
N ASP A 37 18.93 15.71 6.61
CA ASP A 37 17.73 15.27 5.89
C ASP A 37 17.58 13.74 6.02
N PRO A 38 16.48 13.25 6.62
CA PRO A 38 16.24 11.82 6.78
C PRO A 38 16.40 11.03 5.47
N SER A 39 16.11 11.62 4.32
CA SER A 39 16.29 10.98 3.01
C SER A 39 17.76 10.71 2.69
N VAL A 40 18.66 11.61 3.08
CA VAL A 40 20.11 11.44 2.93
C VAL A 40 20.58 10.30 3.83
N GLN A 41 20.09 10.23 5.08
CA GLN A 41 20.43 9.14 5.99
C GLN A 41 19.91 7.78 5.47
N VAL A 42 18.66 7.71 5.01
CA VAL A 42 18.08 6.49 4.40
C VAL A 42 18.94 6.04 3.21
N ALA A 43 19.32 6.96 2.32
CA ALA A 43 20.15 6.65 1.16
C ALA A 43 21.55 6.16 1.55
N GLN A 44 22.17 6.77 2.56
CA GLN A 44 23.48 6.37 3.07
C GLN A 44 23.45 4.94 3.64
N TRP A 45 22.49 4.63 4.50
CA TRP A 45 22.38 3.29 5.09
C TRP A 45 21.97 2.23 4.08
N ALA A 46 21.09 2.57 3.12
CA ALA A 46 20.76 1.70 2.01
C ALA A 46 22.00 1.41 1.13
N SER A 47 22.85 2.41 0.85
CA SER A 47 24.11 2.19 0.12
C SER A 47 25.04 1.23 0.85
N ARG A 48 25.21 1.43 2.17
CA ARG A 48 26.02 0.53 2.99
C ARG A 48 25.49 -0.90 3.01
N ALA A 49 24.17 -1.06 3.04
CA ALA A 49 23.55 -2.38 2.96
C ALA A 49 23.83 -3.05 1.60
N LEU A 50 23.75 -2.31 0.50
CA LEU A 50 24.10 -2.78 -0.85
C LEU A 50 25.58 -3.18 -0.96
N GLU A 51 26.49 -2.35 -0.45
CA GLU A 51 27.93 -2.62 -0.43
C GLU A 51 28.28 -3.85 0.40
N ALA A 52 27.53 -4.11 1.48
CA ALA A 52 27.72 -5.28 2.32
C ALA A 52 27.09 -6.56 1.75
N MET A 53 26.15 -6.46 0.81
CA MET A 53 25.53 -7.64 0.18
C MET A 53 26.48 -8.28 -0.83
N SER A 54 26.90 -9.52 -0.58
CA SER A 54 27.61 -10.33 -1.57
C SER A 54 26.68 -10.83 -2.67
N PRO A 55 27.18 -11.16 -3.87
CA PRO A 55 26.44 -11.93 -4.87
C PRO A 55 25.96 -13.28 -4.32
N VAL A 56 24.91 -13.86 -4.92
CA VAL A 56 24.52 -15.26 -4.67
C VAL A 56 25.50 -16.16 -5.44
N LEU A 57 26.17 -17.07 -4.74
CA LEU A 57 27.16 -17.99 -5.33
C LEU A 57 26.53 -19.34 -5.68
N LEU A 58 27.24 -20.15 -6.49
CA LEU A 58 26.72 -21.39 -7.11
C LEU A 58 26.13 -22.40 -6.10
N ASP A 59 26.76 -22.57 -4.94
CA ASP A 59 26.40 -23.58 -3.94
C ASP A 59 25.73 -22.96 -2.68
N GLU A 60 25.19 -21.73 -2.79
CA GLU A 60 24.57 -21.04 -1.67
C GLU A 60 23.03 -21.05 -1.73
N ASP A 61 22.41 -21.55 -0.67
CA ASP A 61 20.97 -21.39 -0.47
C ASP A 61 20.63 -19.95 -0.10
N VAL A 62 19.53 -19.46 -0.68
CA VAL A 62 18.98 -18.16 -0.33
C VAL A 62 18.37 -18.22 1.07
N THR A 63 18.76 -17.27 1.93
CA THR A 63 18.26 -17.20 3.29
C THR A 63 17.11 -16.20 3.43
N VAL A 64 16.26 -16.41 4.45
CA VAL A 64 15.23 -15.43 4.87
C VAL A 64 15.85 -14.07 5.20
N ARG A 65 17.05 -14.05 5.78
CA ARG A 65 17.75 -12.80 6.14
C ARG A 65 18.09 -12.00 4.89
N ARG A 66 18.66 -12.64 3.87
CA ARG A 66 18.97 -12.01 2.58
C ARG A 66 17.72 -11.40 1.93
N ILE A 67 16.64 -12.18 1.85
CA ILE A 67 15.38 -11.70 1.24
C ILE A 67 14.83 -10.51 2.03
N THR A 68 14.87 -10.56 3.35
CA THR A 68 14.42 -9.46 4.21
C THR A 68 15.26 -8.20 3.97
N THR A 69 16.59 -8.32 3.82
CA THR A 69 17.47 -7.19 3.47
C THR A 69 17.08 -6.57 2.12
N VAL A 70 16.82 -7.40 1.12
CA VAL A 70 16.37 -6.96 -0.20
C VAL A 70 15.01 -6.26 -0.12
N GLN A 71 14.10 -6.76 0.71
CA GLN A 71 12.80 -6.14 0.97
C GLN A 71 12.95 -4.78 1.66
N PHE A 72 13.83 -4.64 2.65
CA PHE A 72 14.14 -3.35 3.28
C PHE A 72 14.67 -2.33 2.26
N LEU A 73 15.57 -2.77 1.38
CA LEU A 73 16.08 -1.93 0.29
C LEU A 73 14.98 -1.50 -0.68
N HIS A 74 14.08 -2.41 -1.06
CA HIS A 74 12.90 -2.08 -1.86
C HIS A 74 12.08 -0.97 -1.20
N VAL A 75 11.70 -1.12 0.07
CA VAL A 75 10.89 -0.14 0.82
C VAL A 75 11.62 1.22 0.95
N CYS A 76 12.93 1.22 1.18
CA CYS A 76 13.71 2.45 1.23
C CYS A 76 13.72 3.17 -0.13
N LEU A 77 13.93 2.42 -1.22
CA LEU A 77 13.96 2.98 -2.57
C LEU A 77 12.58 3.47 -3.02
N MET A 78 11.49 2.85 -2.56
CA MET A 78 10.14 3.39 -2.69
C MET A 78 10.03 4.76 -2.02
N GLY A 79 10.42 4.86 -0.75
CA GLY A 79 10.36 6.11 0.02
C GLY A 79 11.26 7.22 -0.56
N LEU A 80 12.37 6.84 -1.21
CA LEU A 80 13.24 7.75 -1.94
C LEU A 80 12.78 8.04 -3.38
N ARG A 81 11.61 7.53 -3.80
CA ARG A 81 11.03 7.66 -5.14
C ARG A 81 11.94 7.17 -6.27
N ARG A 82 12.79 6.19 -5.98
CA ARG A 82 13.62 5.49 -6.96
C ARG A 82 12.87 4.29 -7.51
N HIS A 83 11.69 4.54 -8.09
CA HIS A 83 10.69 3.53 -8.47
C HIS A 83 11.25 2.37 -9.32
N ARG A 84 12.11 2.66 -10.30
CA ARG A 84 12.77 1.63 -11.13
C ARG A 84 13.67 0.70 -10.31
N LEU A 85 14.45 1.26 -9.38
CA LEU A 85 15.32 0.47 -8.50
C LEU A 85 14.51 -0.27 -7.45
N ALA A 86 13.50 0.38 -6.87
CA ALA A 86 12.58 -0.28 -5.96
C ALA A 86 11.94 -1.51 -6.61
N PHE A 87 11.46 -1.40 -7.85
CA PHE A 87 10.94 -2.53 -8.61
C PHE A 87 11.99 -3.62 -8.87
N TYR A 88 13.23 -3.24 -9.21
CA TYR A 88 14.33 -4.20 -9.40
C TYR A 88 14.59 -5.04 -8.14
N TYR A 89 14.66 -4.42 -6.96
CA TYR A 89 14.86 -5.16 -5.70
C TYR A 89 13.63 -5.96 -5.28
N LEU A 90 12.41 -5.46 -5.54
CA LEU A 90 11.19 -6.26 -5.35
C LEU A 90 11.22 -7.53 -6.22
N ARG A 91 11.64 -7.42 -7.49
CA ARG A 91 11.74 -8.57 -8.38
C ARG A 91 12.78 -9.58 -7.89
N GLN A 92 13.89 -9.12 -7.32
CA GLN A 92 14.85 -10.01 -6.65
C GLN A 92 14.22 -10.73 -5.46
N ALA A 93 13.49 -10.02 -4.59
CA ALA A 93 12.80 -10.64 -3.45
C ALA A 93 11.78 -11.70 -3.91
N VAL A 94 11.03 -11.42 -4.98
CA VAL A 94 10.09 -12.37 -5.62
C VAL A 94 10.82 -13.63 -6.09
N SER A 95 11.90 -13.50 -6.87
CA SER A 95 12.67 -14.66 -7.31
C SER A 95 13.24 -15.46 -6.14
N MET A 96 13.80 -14.77 -5.15
CA MET A 96 14.42 -15.39 -3.99
C MET A 96 13.41 -16.09 -3.08
N VAL A 97 12.19 -15.56 -2.91
CA VAL A 97 11.17 -16.23 -2.08
C VAL A 97 10.58 -17.47 -2.79
N GLN A 98 10.50 -17.47 -4.12
CA GLN A 98 10.14 -18.66 -4.89
C GLN A 98 11.19 -19.79 -4.74
N MET A 99 12.47 -19.43 -4.60
CA MET A 99 13.55 -20.38 -4.33
C MET A 99 13.40 -21.08 -2.96
N LEU A 100 12.65 -20.51 -2.01
CA LEU A 100 12.37 -21.15 -0.72
C LEU A 100 11.36 -22.32 -0.82
N ARG A 101 10.64 -22.43 -1.94
CA ARG A 101 9.67 -23.50 -2.24
C ARG A 101 8.69 -23.76 -1.08
N ILE A 102 8.11 -22.69 -0.52
CA ILE A 102 7.33 -22.70 0.73
C ILE A 102 6.11 -23.64 0.69
N ASP A 103 5.56 -23.89 -0.49
CA ASP A 103 4.43 -24.80 -0.72
C ASP A 103 4.84 -26.27 -0.98
N ASP A 104 6.14 -26.58 -1.08
CA ASP A 104 6.59 -27.96 -1.28
C ASP A 104 6.60 -28.71 0.05
N ALA A 105 5.94 -29.88 0.08
CA ALA A 105 5.98 -30.82 1.20
C ALA A 105 7.41 -31.12 1.67
N SER A 106 8.38 -31.23 0.75
CA SER A 106 9.78 -31.47 1.11
C SER A 106 10.42 -30.28 1.84
N ALA A 107 10.10 -29.05 1.44
CA ALA A 107 10.59 -27.84 2.09
C ALA A 107 9.93 -27.60 3.46
N ILE A 108 8.63 -27.94 3.58
CA ILE A 108 7.89 -27.92 4.84
C ILE A 108 8.53 -28.89 5.84
N MET A 109 8.83 -30.13 5.42
CA MET A 109 9.51 -31.12 6.25
C MET A 109 10.95 -30.72 6.62
N ALA A 110 11.66 -30.03 5.72
CA ALA A 110 13.02 -29.55 5.96
C ALA A 110 13.07 -28.28 6.84
N SER A 111 11.98 -27.52 6.92
CA SER A 111 11.86 -26.43 7.90
C SER A 111 11.78 -27.05 9.30
N ALA A 112 12.81 -26.83 10.13
CA ALA A 112 13.01 -27.52 11.40
C ALA A 112 12.04 -27.10 12.53
N GLY A 113 10.74 -26.92 12.23
CA GLY A 113 9.68 -26.58 13.17
C GLY A 113 8.64 -25.63 12.57
N SER A 114 7.44 -25.59 13.17
CA SER A 114 6.33 -24.72 12.75
C SER A 114 6.71 -23.24 12.67
N PHE A 115 7.68 -22.80 13.47
CA PHE A 115 8.16 -21.43 13.45
C PHE A 115 8.82 -21.01 12.15
N GLU A 116 9.83 -21.76 11.69
CA GLU A 116 10.56 -21.36 10.49
C GLU A 116 9.65 -21.40 9.26
N GLN A 117 8.68 -22.32 9.24
CA GLN A 117 7.62 -22.33 8.25
C GLN A 117 6.77 -21.05 8.30
N ALA A 118 6.19 -20.71 9.46
CA ALA A 118 5.37 -19.51 9.61
C ALA A 118 6.17 -18.23 9.29
N ARG A 119 7.46 -18.19 9.60
CA ARG A 119 8.37 -17.09 9.26
C ARG A 119 8.57 -16.94 7.75
N ARG A 120 8.76 -18.04 7.03
CA ARG A 120 8.88 -18.05 5.57
C ARG A 120 7.57 -17.62 4.90
N GLU A 121 6.43 -18.11 5.40
CA GLU A 121 5.10 -17.72 4.91
C GLU A 121 4.85 -16.23 5.09
N ARG A 122 5.16 -15.67 6.28
CA ARG A 122 5.05 -14.22 6.49
C ARG A 122 5.89 -13.43 5.51
N LEU A 123 7.12 -13.87 5.25
CA LEU A 123 7.98 -13.22 4.25
C LEU A 123 7.40 -13.32 2.84
N TYR A 124 6.82 -14.46 2.45
CA TYR A 124 6.17 -14.62 1.16
C TYR A 124 4.98 -13.67 1.00
N TRP A 125 4.11 -13.64 2.00
CA TRP A 125 2.93 -12.80 1.98
C TRP A 125 3.26 -11.30 2.02
N GLU A 126 4.31 -10.90 2.73
CA GLU A 126 4.86 -9.53 2.70
C GLU A 126 5.29 -9.15 1.28
N VAL A 127 6.09 -9.99 0.62
CA VAL A 127 6.54 -9.75 -0.76
C VAL A 127 5.36 -9.77 -1.73
N PHE A 128 4.36 -10.64 -1.52
CA PHE A 128 3.14 -10.72 -2.31
C PHE A 128 2.34 -9.41 -2.24
N VAL A 129 2.10 -8.88 -1.04
CA VAL A 129 1.40 -7.60 -0.82
C VAL A 129 2.11 -6.47 -1.55
N HIS A 130 3.44 -6.38 -1.41
CA HIS A 130 4.25 -5.39 -2.11
C HIS A 130 4.20 -5.56 -3.64
N GLU A 131 4.25 -6.79 -4.15
CA GLU A 131 4.15 -7.07 -5.59
C GLU A 131 2.81 -6.62 -6.17
N ARG A 132 1.70 -6.92 -5.48
CA ARG A 132 0.36 -6.50 -5.89
C ARG A 132 0.20 -4.98 -5.85
N PHE A 133 0.68 -4.31 -4.80
CA PHE A 133 0.69 -2.86 -4.74
C PHE A 133 1.49 -2.25 -5.91
N TYR A 134 2.71 -2.73 -6.17
CA TYR A 134 3.53 -2.25 -7.29
C TYR A 134 2.91 -2.55 -8.66
N SER A 135 2.18 -3.66 -8.78
CA SER A 135 1.47 -4.01 -10.00
C SER A 135 0.46 -2.94 -10.37
N ILE A 136 -0.36 -2.50 -9.41
CA ILE A 136 -1.34 -1.43 -9.59
C ILE A 136 -0.65 -0.10 -9.87
N SER A 137 0.26 0.32 -8.98
CA SER A 137 0.85 1.67 -8.99
C SER A 137 1.80 1.93 -10.16
N GLU A 138 2.49 0.90 -10.66
CA GLU A 138 3.55 1.03 -11.66
C GLU A 138 3.31 0.20 -12.93
N GLN A 139 2.11 -0.38 -13.08
CA GLN A 139 1.70 -1.23 -14.21
C GLN A 139 2.72 -2.35 -14.49
N ARG A 140 3.04 -3.12 -13.44
CA ARG A 140 4.01 -4.23 -13.50
C ARG A 140 3.30 -5.57 -13.44
N THR A 141 3.73 -6.52 -14.26
CA THR A 141 3.24 -7.92 -14.19
C THR A 141 3.61 -8.56 -12.86
N VAL A 142 2.68 -9.34 -12.31
CA VAL A 142 2.89 -10.14 -11.09
C VAL A 142 3.44 -11.52 -11.41
N LEU A 143 4.24 -12.10 -10.51
CA LEU A 143 4.79 -13.45 -10.65
C LEU A 143 4.47 -14.36 -9.45
N LEU A 144 4.25 -13.80 -8.26
CA LEU A 144 3.88 -14.62 -7.11
C LEU A 144 2.43 -15.06 -7.23
N LEU A 145 2.19 -16.35 -7.06
CA LEU A 145 0.84 -16.91 -6.88
C LEU A 145 0.45 -16.81 -5.41
N PRO A 146 -0.84 -16.72 -5.06
CA PRO A 146 -1.24 -16.82 -3.66
C PRO A 146 -0.86 -18.20 -3.10
N LEU A 147 -0.34 -18.25 -1.87
CA LEU A 147 -0.17 -19.54 -1.19
C LEU A 147 -1.55 -20.13 -0.87
N THR A 148 -1.61 -21.45 -0.73
CA THR A 148 -2.86 -22.16 -0.38
C THR A 148 -3.31 -21.89 1.06
N ARG A 149 -2.40 -21.43 1.92
CA ARG A 149 -2.66 -21.13 3.33
C ARG A 149 -2.15 -19.76 3.73
N LEU A 150 -2.87 -19.16 4.66
CA LEU A 150 -2.43 -17.96 5.38
C LEU A 150 -1.33 -18.35 6.38
N PRO A 151 -0.50 -17.40 6.86
CA PRO A 151 0.52 -17.70 7.85
C PRO A 151 -0.08 -18.36 9.09
N ASP A 152 0.60 -19.35 9.65
CA ASP A 152 0.22 -19.91 10.95
C ASP A 152 0.43 -18.89 12.09
N LEU A 153 -0.36 -19.02 13.16
CA LEU A 153 -0.20 -18.22 14.37
C LEU A 153 1.16 -18.50 15.02
N ASP A 154 1.82 -17.43 15.50
CA ASP A 154 3.11 -17.51 16.17
C ASP A 154 3.02 -16.80 17.52
N ASP A 155 2.95 -17.60 18.59
CA ASP A 155 2.67 -17.16 19.96
C ASP A 155 3.74 -16.22 20.56
N ARG A 156 4.85 -15.97 19.85
CA ARG A 156 5.86 -14.96 20.26
C ARG A 156 5.48 -13.54 19.90
N PHE A 157 4.49 -13.35 19.03
CA PHE A 157 4.02 -12.04 18.64
C PHE A 157 2.63 -11.78 19.23
N PRO A 158 2.29 -10.53 19.56
CA PRO A 158 0.94 -10.20 19.95
C PRO A 158 -0.07 -10.65 18.89
N TYR A 159 -1.19 -11.23 19.31
CA TYR A 159 -2.24 -11.72 18.40
C TYR A 159 -2.70 -10.64 17.42
N SER A 160 -2.82 -9.38 17.87
CA SER A 160 -3.20 -8.24 17.02
C SER A 160 -2.24 -8.01 15.84
N VAL A 161 -0.94 -8.25 16.00
CA VAL A 161 0.05 -8.14 14.91
C VAL A 161 -0.24 -9.19 13.84
N HIS A 162 -0.43 -10.45 14.26
CA HIS A 162 -0.77 -11.54 13.36
C HIS A 162 -2.11 -11.31 12.67
N HIS A 163 -3.15 -10.97 13.44
CA HIS A 163 -4.50 -10.74 12.95
C HIS A 163 -4.52 -9.62 11.91
N GLY A 164 -3.95 -8.44 12.21
CA GLY A 164 -3.88 -7.34 11.24
C GLY A 164 -3.08 -7.70 9.98
N PHE A 165 -2.00 -8.49 10.10
CA PHE A 165 -1.24 -8.97 8.94
C PHE A 165 -2.08 -9.92 8.05
N VAL A 166 -2.88 -10.80 8.65
CA VAL A 166 -3.82 -11.65 7.90
C VAL A 166 -4.88 -10.81 7.19
N GLN A 167 -5.42 -9.78 7.83
CA GLN A 167 -6.43 -8.91 7.21
C GLN A 167 -5.88 -8.18 5.98
N ILE A 168 -4.64 -7.66 6.03
CA ILE A 168 -4.08 -6.97 4.86
C ILE A 168 -3.81 -7.95 3.72
N ILE A 169 -3.38 -9.19 4.02
CA ILE A 169 -3.25 -10.25 3.00
C ILE A 169 -4.59 -10.50 2.31
N ARG A 170 -5.69 -10.62 3.06
CA ARG A 170 -7.03 -10.84 2.51
C ARG A 170 -7.45 -9.74 1.53
N LEU A 171 -7.20 -8.46 1.88
CA LEU A 171 -7.47 -7.36 0.96
C LEU A 171 -6.64 -7.46 -0.33
N PHE A 172 -5.35 -7.81 -0.23
CA PHE A 172 -4.48 -7.93 -1.40
C PHE A 172 -4.72 -9.21 -2.22
N LEU A 173 -5.35 -10.24 -1.65
CA LEU A 173 -5.83 -11.42 -2.38
C LEU A 173 -6.95 -11.08 -3.37
N LEU A 174 -7.72 -10.02 -3.11
CA LEU A 174 -8.76 -9.52 -4.03
C LEU A 174 -8.15 -8.98 -5.34
N ILE A 175 -6.85 -8.67 -5.37
CA ILE A 175 -6.10 -8.29 -6.57
C ILE A 175 -5.60 -9.56 -7.28
N ASP A 176 -6.55 -10.24 -7.91
CA ASP A 176 -6.29 -11.42 -8.74
C ASP A 176 -5.84 -11.05 -10.17
N SER A 177 -5.53 -12.07 -10.99
CA SER A 177 -5.09 -11.86 -12.37
C SER A 177 -6.16 -11.22 -13.26
N ASP A 178 -7.44 -11.48 -12.99
CA ASP A 178 -8.56 -10.94 -13.76
C ASP A 178 -8.78 -9.45 -13.44
N PHE A 179 -8.71 -9.09 -12.15
CA PHE A 179 -8.66 -7.70 -11.68
C PHE A 179 -7.51 -6.96 -12.38
N LEU A 180 -6.30 -7.50 -12.34
CA LEU A 180 -5.12 -6.85 -12.91
C LEU A 180 -5.25 -6.66 -14.43
N ALA A 181 -5.75 -7.68 -15.14
CA ALA A 181 -5.98 -7.58 -16.59
C ALA A 181 -6.95 -6.44 -16.93
N LYS A 182 -8.04 -6.30 -16.16
CA LYS A 182 -9.02 -5.22 -16.32
C LYS A 182 -8.48 -3.86 -15.90
N TRP A 183 -7.70 -3.81 -14.82
CA TRP A 183 -6.99 -2.61 -14.37
C TRP A 183 -6.04 -2.07 -15.46
N PHE A 184 -5.20 -2.93 -16.06
CA PHE A 184 -4.29 -2.50 -17.12
C PHE A 184 -5.02 -2.03 -18.38
N ALA A 185 -6.17 -2.63 -18.68
CA ALA A 185 -7.01 -2.22 -19.79
C ALA A 185 -7.73 -0.88 -19.60
N THR A 186 -7.64 -0.26 -18.41
CA THR A 186 -8.10 1.13 -18.20
C THR A 186 -7.19 2.14 -18.91
N PHE A 187 -5.89 1.83 -19.03
CA PHE A 187 -4.90 2.71 -19.65
C PHE A 187 -4.76 2.41 -21.14
N HIS A 188 -4.62 1.12 -21.49
CA HIS A 188 -4.28 0.70 -22.86
C HIS A 188 -4.90 -0.68 -23.16
N GLY A 189 -6.20 -0.74 -23.48
CA GLY A 189 -6.77 -2.03 -23.89
C GLY A 189 -8.28 -2.08 -24.16
N VAL A 190 -8.68 -3.14 -24.87
CA VAL A 190 -10.06 -3.47 -25.27
C VAL A 190 -10.59 -4.68 -24.47
N GLN A 191 -10.10 -4.90 -23.24
CA GLN A 191 -10.68 -5.96 -22.38
C GLN A 191 -12.17 -5.69 -22.16
N ASP A 192 -12.95 -6.77 -22.21
CA ASP A 192 -14.37 -6.73 -21.93
C ASP A 192 -14.57 -6.61 -20.41
N VAL A 193 -15.09 -5.46 -19.99
CA VAL A 193 -15.50 -5.20 -18.61
C VAL A 193 -17.00 -5.01 -18.64
N THR A 194 -17.72 -5.90 -17.99
CA THR A 194 -19.18 -5.84 -17.91
C THR A 194 -19.62 -5.16 -16.61
N PRO A 195 -20.81 -4.53 -16.60
CA PRO A 195 -21.42 -4.06 -15.35
C PRO A 195 -21.55 -5.17 -14.29
N ASP A 196 -21.85 -6.40 -14.71
CA ASP A 196 -21.98 -7.55 -13.81
C ASP A 196 -20.67 -7.85 -13.08
N TRP A 197 -19.54 -7.78 -13.78
CA TRP A 197 -18.22 -7.95 -13.16
C TRP A 197 -17.93 -6.84 -12.14
N ILE A 198 -18.23 -5.58 -12.48
CA ILE A 198 -18.04 -4.45 -11.55
C ILE A 198 -18.85 -4.64 -10.28
N ARG A 199 -20.15 -4.99 -10.39
CA ARG A 199 -21.00 -5.27 -9.23
C ARG A 199 -20.46 -6.44 -8.41
N ALA A 200 -20.11 -7.54 -9.07
CA ALA A 200 -19.59 -8.72 -8.39
C ALA A 200 -18.29 -8.40 -7.63
N LYS A 201 -17.36 -7.67 -8.24
CA LYS A 201 -16.08 -7.34 -7.60
C LYS A 201 -16.25 -6.33 -6.46
N HIS A 202 -17.16 -5.36 -6.59
CA HIS A 202 -17.53 -4.49 -5.47
C HIS A 202 -18.17 -5.28 -4.33
N ALA A 203 -19.10 -6.19 -4.62
CA ALA A 203 -19.73 -7.03 -3.62
C ALA A 203 -18.72 -7.94 -2.92
N GLU A 204 -17.73 -8.47 -3.63
CA GLU A 204 -16.61 -9.24 -3.06
C GLU A 204 -15.79 -8.39 -2.08
N ILE A 205 -15.40 -7.17 -2.46
CA ILE A 205 -14.66 -6.24 -1.59
C ILE A 205 -15.50 -5.83 -0.36
N ASP A 206 -16.81 -5.64 -0.54
CA ASP A 206 -17.72 -5.26 0.54
C ASP A 206 -17.99 -6.42 1.51
N ALA A 207 -18.06 -7.65 1.00
CA ALA A 207 -18.24 -8.86 1.79
C ALA A 207 -16.98 -9.28 2.56
N GLU A 208 -15.79 -8.90 2.06
CA GLU A 208 -14.55 -9.13 2.80
C GLU A 208 -14.60 -8.41 4.15
N SER A 209 -14.42 -9.17 5.24
CA SER A 209 -14.44 -8.68 6.61
C SER A 209 -13.27 -7.73 6.93
N ALA A 210 -12.12 -7.90 6.28
CA ALA A 210 -10.93 -7.10 6.51
C ALA A 210 -11.21 -5.60 6.40
N GLY A 211 -10.81 -4.85 7.43
CA GLY A 211 -11.03 -3.40 7.49
C GLY A 211 -12.45 -2.96 7.90
N ASN A 212 -13.36 -3.89 8.25
CA ASN A 212 -14.64 -3.56 8.88
C ASN A 212 -14.45 -3.28 10.38
N ASP A 213 -15.35 -2.47 10.95
CA ASP A 213 -15.31 -2.02 12.35
C ASP A 213 -15.06 -3.17 13.35
N GLU A 214 -15.72 -4.32 13.16
CA GLU A 214 -15.56 -5.51 14.01
C GLU A 214 -14.15 -6.12 13.94
N GLU A 215 -13.58 -6.26 12.73
CA GLU A 215 -12.25 -6.84 12.52
C GLU A 215 -11.12 -5.87 12.88
N VAL A 216 -11.37 -4.56 12.80
CA VAL A 216 -10.37 -3.57 13.23
C VAL A 216 -10.42 -3.29 14.73
N THR A 217 -11.48 -3.73 15.41
CA THR A 217 -11.61 -3.61 16.87
C THR A 217 -10.48 -4.40 17.55
N GLY A 218 -9.67 -3.71 18.36
CA GLY A 218 -8.53 -4.33 19.06
C GLY A 218 -7.22 -4.36 18.27
N LEU A 219 -7.23 -3.90 17.01
CA LEU A 219 -6.00 -3.63 16.25
C LEU A 219 -5.42 -2.26 16.64
N SER A 220 -4.11 -2.11 16.44
CA SER A 220 -3.46 -0.81 16.64
C SER A 220 -3.96 0.20 15.61
N GLU A 221 -4.02 1.50 15.96
CA GLU A 221 -4.43 2.57 15.02
C GLU A 221 -3.68 2.47 13.68
N MET A 222 -2.40 2.07 13.71
CA MET A 222 -1.58 1.85 12.53
C MET A 222 -2.20 0.81 11.59
N GLN A 223 -2.59 -0.34 12.13
CA GLN A 223 -3.20 -1.41 11.34
C GLN A 223 -4.61 -1.03 10.87
N GLN A 224 -5.39 -0.34 11.71
CA GLN A 224 -6.72 0.16 11.32
C GLN A 224 -6.61 1.12 10.12
N ALA A 225 -5.67 2.07 10.18
CA ALA A 225 -5.43 3.03 9.12
C ALA A 225 -5.09 2.36 7.78
N ASP A 226 -4.15 1.39 7.78
CA ASP A 226 -3.76 0.71 6.54
C ASP A 226 -4.90 -0.13 5.96
N LEU A 227 -5.66 -0.85 6.79
CA LEU A 227 -6.79 -1.66 6.33
C LEU A 227 -7.91 -0.79 5.76
N VAL A 228 -8.32 0.25 6.48
CA VAL A 228 -9.39 1.16 6.05
C VAL A 228 -9.02 1.88 4.76
N ILE A 229 -7.82 2.46 4.68
CA ILE A 229 -7.36 3.18 3.50
C ILE A 229 -7.22 2.22 2.31
N THR A 230 -6.63 1.04 2.53
CA THR A 230 -6.45 0.03 1.47
C THR A 230 -7.79 -0.47 0.94
N LYS A 231 -8.78 -0.73 1.80
CA LYS A 231 -10.10 -1.18 1.35
C LYS A 231 -10.83 -0.14 0.49
N HIS A 232 -10.81 1.13 0.91
CA HIS A 232 -11.41 2.20 0.12
C HIS A 232 -10.64 2.47 -1.17
N TRP A 233 -9.32 2.31 -1.16
CA TRP A 233 -8.50 2.34 -2.36
C TRP A 233 -8.91 1.24 -3.35
N LEU A 234 -9.07 -0.01 -2.92
CA LEU A 234 -9.57 -1.10 -3.78
C LEU A 234 -10.94 -0.79 -4.39
N ARG A 235 -11.88 -0.29 -3.59
CA ARG A 235 -13.19 0.16 -4.08
C ARG A 235 -13.05 1.26 -5.15
N MET A 236 -12.15 2.21 -4.93
CA MET A 236 -11.89 3.29 -5.90
C MET A 236 -11.31 2.75 -7.21
N LEU A 237 -10.39 1.78 -7.15
CA LEU A 237 -9.81 1.16 -8.36
C LEU A 237 -10.89 0.48 -9.21
N VAL A 238 -11.79 -0.31 -8.60
CA VAL A 238 -12.90 -0.97 -9.34
C VAL A 238 -13.82 0.08 -9.97
N TRP A 239 -14.13 1.15 -9.23
CA TRP A 239 -14.91 2.26 -9.75
C TRP A 239 -14.22 2.98 -10.93
N GLN A 240 -12.90 3.19 -10.87
CA GLN A 240 -12.12 3.76 -11.97
C GLN A 240 -12.12 2.84 -13.20
N ILE A 241 -12.09 1.51 -13.02
CA ILE A 241 -12.28 0.56 -14.12
C ILE A 241 -13.64 0.79 -14.78
N ALA A 242 -14.73 0.85 -14.01
CA ALA A 242 -16.06 1.14 -14.54
C ALA A 242 -16.14 2.49 -15.26
N MET A 243 -15.52 3.52 -14.70
CA MET A 243 -15.45 4.86 -15.28
C MET A 243 -14.74 4.84 -16.64
N SER A 244 -13.61 4.13 -16.75
CA SER A 244 -12.84 4.03 -18.01
C SER A 244 -13.61 3.37 -19.16
N LYS A 245 -14.66 2.62 -18.84
CA LYS A 245 -15.54 1.92 -19.79
C LYS A 245 -16.93 2.55 -19.88
N CYS A 246 -17.12 3.74 -19.29
CA CYS A 246 -18.38 4.48 -19.30
C CYS A 246 -19.58 3.68 -18.76
N LEU A 247 -19.37 2.81 -17.77
CA LEU A 247 -20.41 1.94 -17.21
C LEU A 247 -21.21 2.58 -16.07
N LEU A 248 -20.86 3.82 -15.68
CA LEU A 248 -21.42 4.50 -14.52
C LEU A 248 -22.57 5.43 -14.91
N SER A 249 -23.52 5.62 -13.99
CA SER A 249 -24.64 6.54 -14.17
C SER A 249 -24.92 7.35 -12.91
N SER A 250 -25.27 8.63 -13.05
CA SER A 250 -25.72 9.45 -11.90
C SER A 250 -27.04 8.94 -11.30
N GLU A 251 -27.86 8.25 -12.09
CA GLU A 251 -29.16 7.71 -11.69
C GLU A 251 -29.10 6.24 -11.24
N ALA A 252 -27.90 5.67 -11.14
CA ALA A 252 -27.73 4.29 -10.69
C ALA A 252 -28.32 4.10 -9.29
N SER A 253 -29.21 3.12 -9.15
CA SER A 253 -29.76 2.70 -7.85
C SER A 253 -28.67 2.15 -6.93
N GLU A 254 -27.69 1.46 -7.51
CA GLU A 254 -26.55 0.88 -6.81
C GLU A 254 -25.46 1.91 -6.57
N ARG A 255 -25.04 2.05 -5.31
CA ARG A 255 -24.15 3.16 -4.90
C ARG A 255 -22.79 3.15 -5.58
N HIS A 256 -22.23 1.97 -5.83
CA HIS A 256 -20.92 1.78 -6.44
C HIS A 256 -20.94 1.90 -7.98
N MET A 257 -22.12 1.86 -8.61
CA MET A 257 -22.31 2.14 -10.04
C MET A 257 -22.56 3.63 -10.33
N SER A 258 -22.51 4.47 -9.30
CA SER A 258 -22.79 5.90 -9.39
C SER A 258 -21.55 6.73 -9.68
N LEU A 259 -21.67 7.77 -10.50
CA LEU A 259 -20.62 8.79 -10.66
C LEU A 259 -20.28 9.52 -9.34
N LEU A 260 -21.21 9.54 -8.38
CA LEU A 260 -21.02 10.16 -7.07
C LEU A 260 -20.37 9.23 -6.02
N PHE A 261 -19.96 8.02 -6.42
CA PHE A 261 -19.33 7.09 -5.49
C PHE A 261 -18.07 7.66 -4.80
N PRO A 262 -17.14 8.36 -5.50
CA PRO A 262 -15.96 8.93 -4.85
C PRO A 262 -16.30 9.98 -3.79
N VAL A 263 -17.36 10.77 -4.00
CA VAL A 263 -17.84 11.75 -3.01
C VAL A 263 -18.33 11.06 -1.71
N ARG A 264 -18.94 9.89 -1.83
CA ARG A 264 -19.34 9.10 -0.64
C ARG A 264 -18.11 8.53 0.08
N ILE A 265 -17.11 8.09 -0.69
CA ILE A 265 -15.83 7.66 -0.13
C ILE A 265 -15.14 8.81 0.61
N SER A 266 -15.17 10.05 0.10
CA SER A 266 -14.53 11.19 0.77
C SER A 266 -15.13 11.46 2.14
N ALA A 267 -16.46 11.46 2.25
CA ALA A 267 -17.15 11.64 3.53
C ALA A 267 -16.80 10.53 4.53
N ARG A 268 -16.82 9.26 4.08
CA ARG A 268 -16.47 8.12 4.94
C ARG A 268 -15.00 8.12 5.35
N LEU A 269 -14.08 8.45 4.44
CA LEU A 269 -12.66 8.56 4.78
C LEU A 269 -12.43 9.68 5.79
N ARG A 270 -13.10 10.83 5.64
CA ARG A 270 -13.00 11.91 6.64
C ARG A 270 -13.47 11.43 8.01
N GLU A 271 -14.64 10.79 8.09
CA GLU A 271 -15.16 10.23 9.35
C GLU A 271 -14.15 9.29 10.00
N LEU A 272 -13.63 8.30 9.25
CA LEU A 272 -12.72 7.29 9.78
C LEU A 272 -11.34 7.83 10.15
N LEU A 273 -10.82 8.79 9.38
CA LEU A 273 -9.47 9.32 9.58
C LEU A 273 -9.43 10.51 10.54
N THR A 274 -10.57 11.04 10.98
CA THR A 274 -10.61 12.13 11.98
C THR A 274 -10.05 11.69 13.33
N ASP A 275 -10.31 10.43 13.70
CA ASP A 275 -9.92 9.88 15.01
C ASP A 275 -8.59 9.10 14.99
N ILE A 276 -7.98 8.93 13.82
CA ILE A 276 -6.70 8.23 13.66
C ILE A 276 -5.54 9.23 13.77
N SER A 277 -4.55 8.92 14.61
CA SER A 277 -3.37 9.77 14.72
C SER A 277 -2.59 9.82 13.40
N LYS A 278 -2.05 11.00 13.08
CA LYS A 278 -1.21 11.20 11.90
C LYS A 278 -0.05 10.19 11.87
N GLN A 279 0.58 9.96 13.02
CA GLN A 279 1.71 9.04 13.16
C GLN A 279 1.31 7.60 12.78
N ALA A 280 0.09 7.16 13.12
CA ALA A 280 -0.42 5.85 12.74
C ALA A 280 -0.57 5.66 11.22
N ILE A 281 -0.72 6.75 10.46
CA ILE A 281 -0.74 6.74 8.99
C ILE A 281 0.70 6.79 8.44
N GLU A 282 1.53 7.70 8.97
CA GLU A 282 2.87 7.99 8.43
C GLU A 282 3.84 6.82 8.44
N VAL A 283 3.73 5.95 9.44
CA VAL A 283 4.53 4.74 9.64
C VAL A 283 4.51 3.75 8.47
N HIS A 284 3.47 3.79 7.62
CA HIS A 284 3.37 2.96 6.41
C HIS A 284 4.16 3.53 5.22
N GLY A 285 4.70 4.73 5.37
CA GLY A 285 5.56 5.37 4.37
C GLY A 285 4.85 5.68 3.05
N SER A 286 5.60 5.59 1.94
CA SER A 286 5.13 6.05 0.64
C SER A 286 3.97 5.24 0.06
N GLY A 287 3.75 4.00 0.52
CA GLY A 287 2.65 3.15 0.04
C GLY A 287 1.28 3.75 0.35
N ILE A 288 1.04 4.07 1.62
CA ILE A 288 -0.23 4.68 2.05
C ILE A 288 -0.39 6.11 1.53
N GLN A 289 0.71 6.85 1.42
CA GLN A 289 0.72 8.19 0.82
C GLN A 289 0.25 8.16 -0.63
N GLN A 290 0.71 7.17 -1.41
CA GLN A 290 0.28 7.01 -2.79
C GLN A 290 -1.21 6.63 -2.89
N LYS A 291 -1.70 5.70 -2.05
CA LYS A 291 -3.13 5.34 -1.99
C LYS A 291 -4.01 6.55 -1.65
N LEU A 292 -3.62 7.34 -0.65
CA LEU A 292 -4.33 8.56 -0.25
C LEU A 292 -4.30 9.63 -1.35
N PHE A 293 -3.17 9.79 -2.04
CA PHE A 293 -3.09 10.68 -3.20
C PHE A 293 -4.08 10.25 -4.28
N GLU A 294 -4.09 8.98 -4.69
CA GLU A 294 -4.97 8.47 -5.75
C GLU A 294 -6.46 8.62 -5.40
N LEU A 295 -6.81 8.34 -4.14
CA LEU A 295 -8.14 8.58 -3.61
C LEU A 295 -8.52 10.06 -3.72
N THR A 296 -7.68 10.94 -3.16
CA THR A 296 -7.93 12.40 -3.11
C THR A 296 -8.00 12.99 -4.52
N ASP A 297 -7.11 12.57 -5.41
CA ASP A 297 -7.06 13.01 -6.81
C ASP A 297 -8.37 12.67 -7.54
N THR A 298 -8.83 11.43 -7.40
CA THR A 298 -10.07 10.94 -8.01
C THR A 298 -11.29 11.67 -7.47
N ILE A 299 -11.36 11.86 -6.14
CA ILE A 299 -12.41 12.65 -5.49
C ILE A 299 -12.45 14.07 -6.05
N GLY A 300 -11.31 14.74 -6.13
CA GLY A 300 -11.21 16.09 -6.69
C GLY A 300 -11.67 16.16 -8.15
N ASN A 301 -11.32 15.19 -8.98
CA ASN A 301 -11.79 15.12 -10.37
C ASN A 301 -13.32 15.03 -10.43
N VAL A 302 -13.94 14.20 -9.58
CA VAL A 302 -15.40 14.04 -9.56
C VAL A 302 -16.08 15.31 -9.08
N ILE A 303 -15.60 15.96 -8.01
CA ILE A 303 -16.21 17.19 -7.50
C ILE A 303 -16.15 18.31 -8.55
N LEU A 304 -15.03 18.42 -9.27
CA LEU A 304 -14.85 19.41 -10.35
C LEU A 304 -15.74 19.14 -11.57
N THR A 305 -16.16 17.90 -11.78
CA THR A 305 -16.87 17.49 -13.01
C THR A 305 -18.38 17.29 -12.78
N VAL A 306 -18.79 16.86 -11.59
CA VAL A 306 -20.17 16.51 -11.27
C VAL A 306 -20.77 17.58 -10.36
N PRO A 307 -21.72 18.40 -10.87
CA PRO A 307 -22.38 19.44 -10.08
C PRO A 307 -23.02 18.89 -8.80
N ALA A 308 -22.98 19.68 -7.74
CA ALA A 308 -23.76 19.41 -6.53
C ALA A 308 -25.21 19.89 -6.71
N ALA A 309 -26.15 19.27 -6.00
CA ALA A 309 -27.56 19.65 -6.06
C ALA A 309 -27.87 20.91 -5.23
N SER A 310 -26.98 21.29 -4.32
CA SER A 310 -27.14 22.47 -3.47
C SER A 310 -25.79 23.07 -3.06
N LEU A 311 -25.81 24.34 -2.64
CA LEU A 311 -24.63 25.00 -2.07
C LEU A 311 -24.10 24.30 -0.81
N GLU A 312 -25.00 23.73 -0.01
CA GLU A 312 -24.61 23.00 1.20
C GLU A 312 -23.85 21.72 0.86
N GLU A 313 -24.33 20.98 -0.14
CA GLU A 313 -23.62 19.82 -0.66
C GLU A 313 -22.27 20.21 -1.26
N THR A 314 -22.17 21.33 -1.99
CA THR A 314 -20.89 21.85 -2.48
C THR A 314 -19.91 22.08 -1.32
N ARG A 315 -20.34 22.77 -0.26
CA ARG A 315 -19.50 23.04 0.92
C ARG A 315 -19.02 21.76 1.58
N GLN A 316 -19.90 20.78 1.75
CA GLN A 316 -19.53 19.50 2.34
C GLN A 316 -18.49 18.77 1.49
N ARG A 317 -18.73 18.64 0.17
CA ARG A 317 -17.81 17.98 -0.77
C ARG A 317 -16.42 18.64 -0.78
N VAL A 318 -16.37 19.97 -0.82
CA VAL A 318 -15.11 20.73 -0.78
C VAL A 318 -14.42 20.58 0.57
N GLY A 319 -15.18 20.60 1.68
CA GLY A 319 -14.65 20.36 3.02
C GLY A 319 -14.00 18.98 3.18
N ASP A 320 -14.63 17.94 2.64
CA ASP A 320 -14.10 16.57 2.68
C ASP A 320 -12.83 16.43 1.84
N PHE A 321 -12.81 17.00 0.63
CA PHE A 321 -11.61 17.05 -0.20
C PHE A 321 -10.46 17.80 0.48
N LYS A 322 -10.76 18.97 1.06
CA LYS A 322 -9.77 19.80 1.76
C LYS A 322 -9.15 19.06 2.95
N PHE A 323 -9.96 18.37 3.74
CA PHE A 323 -9.46 17.53 4.84
C PHE A 323 -8.45 16.47 4.34
N LEU A 324 -8.79 15.72 3.28
CA LEU A 324 -7.92 14.68 2.73
C LEU A 324 -6.63 15.27 2.13
N TYR A 325 -6.74 16.41 1.44
CA TYR A 325 -5.59 17.13 0.91
C TYR A 325 -4.64 17.60 2.03
N GLU A 326 -5.18 18.24 3.07
CA GLU A 326 -4.40 18.73 4.21
C GLU A 326 -3.71 17.58 4.95
N LEU A 327 -4.44 16.48 5.18
CA LEU A 327 -3.88 15.26 5.75
C LEU A 327 -2.72 14.75 4.89
N TRP A 328 -2.93 14.58 3.58
CA TRP A 328 -1.91 14.05 2.68
C TRP A 328 -0.67 14.95 2.59
N VAL A 329 -0.84 16.27 2.46
CA VAL A 329 0.28 17.24 2.42
C VAL A 329 1.06 17.25 3.73
N SER A 330 0.39 16.98 4.86
CA SER A 330 1.04 16.94 6.16
C SER A 330 2.00 15.75 6.31
N LEU A 331 1.82 14.67 5.53
CA LEU A 331 2.64 13.46 5.62
C LEU A 331 4.10 13.73 5.19
N PRO A 332 5.09 12.94 5.65
CA PRO A 332 6.50 13.19 5.38
C PRO A 332 6.81 13.08 3.90
N ARG A 333 7.51 14.08 3.36
CA ARG A 333 8.04 14.08 1.99
C ARG A 333 6.92 13.87 0.95
N PRO A 334 5.89 14.74 0.89
CA PRO A 334 4.86 14.66 -0.14
C PRO A 334 5.48 14.92 -1.52
N ASN A 335 4.94 14.31 -2.57
CA ASN A 335 5.47 14.52 -3.92
C ASN A 335 5.10 15.90 -4.44
N THR A 336 6.09 16.67 -4.88
CA THR A 336 5.91 18.07 -5.31
C THR A 336 4.91 18.17 -6.46
N LEU A 337 5.02 17.31 -7.48
CA LEU A 337 4.09 17.31 -8.61
C LEU A 337 2.67 16.91 -8.19
N GLN A 338 2.55 15.90 -7.33
CA GLN A 338 1.25 15.47 -6.78
C GLN A 338 0.63 16.56 -5.90
N LYS A 339 1.45 17.28 -5.14
CA LYS A 339 1.02 18.42 -4.31
C LYS A 339 0.51 19.56 -5.17
N GLU A 340 1.26 19.95 -6.20
CA GLU A 340 0.86 20.99 -7.16
C GLU A 340 -0.46 20.62 -7.86
N LEU A 341 -0.62 19.34 -8.24
CA LEU A 341 -1.84 18.85 -8.85
C LEU A 341 -3.06 18.98 -7.92
N LEU A 342 -2.96 18.48 -6.67
CA LEU A 342 -4.06 18.57 -5.72
C LEU A 342 -4.33 20.02 -5.30
N GLN A 343 -3.29 20.85 -5.17
CA GLN A 343 -3.42 22.27 -4.88
C GLN A 343 -4.18 23.00 -6.01
N SER A 344 -3.85 22.74 -7.27
CA SER A 344 -4.57 23.31 -8.41
C SER A 344 -6.06 22.91 -8.42
N LYS A 345 -6.39 21.70 -7.96
CA LYS A 345 -7.78 21.27 -7.79
C LYS A 345 -8.47 22.04 -6.67
N LEU A 346 -7.82 22.20 -5.52
CA LEU A 346 -8.36 22.98 -4.40
C LEU A 346 -8.66 24.42 -4.82
N GLU A 347 -7.74 25.08 -5.52
CA GLU A 347 -7.91 26.46 -6.02
C GLU A 347 -9.13 26.60 -6.94
N LYS A 348 -9.39 25.59 -7.80
CA LYS A 348 -10.58 25.57 -8.67
C LYS A 348 -11.88 25.35 -7.91
N LEU A 349 -11.83 24.65 -6.77
CA LEU A 349 -12.99 24.39 -5.91
C LEU A 349 -13.34 25.56 -4.99
N ASP A 350 -12.34 26.38 -4.62
CA ASP A 350 -12.51 27.56 -3.77
C ASP A 350 -13.01 28.82 -4.53
N VAL A 351 -13.16 28.75 -5.86
CA VAL A 351 -13.76 29.86 -6.63
C VAL A 351 -15.24 29.99 -6.26
N PRO A 352 -15.70 31.15 -5.75
CA PRO A 352 -17.11 31.34 -5.45
C PRO A 352 -17.94 31.18 -6.72
N VAL A 353 -18.91 30.26 -6.69
CA VAL A 353 -19.94 30.13 -7.71
C VAL A 353 -20.76 31.41 -7.66
N GLY A 354 -20.46 32.34 -8.58
CA GLY A 354 -21.10 33.65 -8.71
C GLY A 354 -22.53 33.59 -9.21
#